data_AF-A0A098LJZ5-F1
#
_entry.id   AF-A0A098LJZ5-F1
#
_cell.length_a   1.000
_cell.length_b   1.000
_cell.length_c   1.000
_cell.angle_alpha   90.00
_cell.angle_beta   90.00
_cell.angle_gamma   90.00
#
_symmetry.space_group_name_H-M   'P 1'
#
loop_
_entity.id
_entity.type
_entity.pdbx_description
1 polymer ?
#
loop_
_entity_poly.entity_id
_entity_poly.type
_entity_poly.pdbx_seq_one_letter_code
_entity_poly.pdbx_strand_id
1 'polypeptide(L)' 'MEAIEYTKGDATRPVGSGNKIIVHVCNGGWGKGFVMSISKRWKLPETEYRKWYQSKNKFDLGRGPICTGRK' A
#
# COMPACT_ATOMS: atom_id res chain seq x y z
N MET A 1 -20.55 1.55 -14.73
CA MET A 1 -19.87 1.62 -13.42
C MET A 1 -20.09 0.27 -12.78
N GLU A 2 -19.02 -0.50 -12.60
CA GLU A 2 -19.12 -1.78 -11.89
C GLU A 2 -19.40 -1.53 -10.41
N ALA A 3 -20.17 -2.42 -9.78
CA ALA A 3 -20.46 -2.32 -8.36
C ALA A 3 -19.21 -2.61 -7.52
N ILE A 4 -19.11 -1.99 -6.34
CA ILE A 4 -18.05 -2.31 -5.37
C ILE A 4 -18.40 -3.65 -4.72
N GLU A 5 -17.48 -4.62 -4.82
CA GLU A 5 -17.59 -5.90 -4.13
C GLU A 5 -16.98 -5.82 -2.73
N TYR A 6 -17.79 -6.08 -1.70
CA TYR A 6 -17.36 -6.10 -0.31
C TYR A 6 -17.10 -7.54 0.14
N THR A 7 -15.88 -7.82 0.59
CA THR A 7 -15.48 -9.17 1.05
C THR A 7 -14.85 -9.11 2.44
N LYS A 8 -14.92 -10.22 3.19
CA LYS A 8 -14.26 -10.36 4.50
C LYS A 8 -12.91 -11.05 4.32
N GLY A 9 -11.82 -10.44 4.76
CA GLY A 9 -10.49 -11.03 4.69
C GLY A 9 -9.34 -10.05 4.94
N ASP A 10 -8.13 -10.52 4.70
CA ASP A 10 -6.91 -9.71 4.73
C ASP A 10 -6.61 -9.18 3.32
N ALA A 11 -6.73 -7.87 3.11
CA ALA A 11 -6.49 -7.24 1.81
C ALA A 11 -5.06 -7.42 1.28
N THR A 12 -4.09 -7.81 2.13
CA THR A 12 -2.74 -8.21 1.68
C THR A 12 -2.71 -9.58 0.99
N ARG A 13 -3.83 -10.30 0.99
CA ARG A 13 -4.11 -11.56 0.27
C ARG A 13 -5.22 -11.33 -0.76
N PRO A 14 -4.97 -10.57 -1.84
CA PRO A 14 -6.02 -10.32 -2.82
C PRO A 14 -6.48 -11.63 -3.48
N VAL A 15 -7.78 -11.72 -3.73
CA VAL A 15 -8.46 -12.90 -4.29
C VAL A 15 -8.54 -12.78 -5.83
N GLY A 16 -8.58 -13.92 -6.50
CA GLY A 16 -8.66 -14.02 -7.95
C GLY A 16 -7.30 -14.02 -8.65
N SER A 17 -7.33 -14.22 -9.97
CA SER A 17 -6.15 -14.29 -10.83
C SER A 17 -5.73 -12.92 -11.37
N GLY A 18 -4.53 -12.86 -11.94
CA GLY A 18 -3.97 -11.66 -12.56
C GLY A 18 -3.38 -10.65 -11.57
N ASN A 19 -2.93 -9.51 -12.09
CA ASN A 19 -2.33 -8.45 -11.30
C ASN A 19 -3.36 -7.80 -10.37
N LYS A 20 -2.96 -7.50 -9.14
CA LYS A 20 -3.79 -6.87 -8.11
C LYS A 20 -3.07 -5.67 -7.54
N ILE A 21 -3.81 -4.57 -7.34
CA ILE A 21 -3.30 -3.34 -6.73
C ILE A 21 -3.97 -3.19 -5.37
N ILE A 22 -3.17 -3.08 -4.32
CA ILE A 22 -3.65 -2.77 -2.97
C ILE A 22 -3.48 -1.26 -2.78
N VAL A 23 -4.59 -0.54 -2.65
CA VAL A 23 -4.60 0.90 -2.39
C VAL A 23 -4.90 1.14 -0.92
N HIS A 24 -4.14 2.01 -0.27
CA HIS A 24 -4.42 2.46 1.08
C HIS A 24 -4.07 3.94 1.25
N VAL A 25 -4.71 4.59 2.22
CA VAL A 25 -4.37 5.95 2.61
C VAL A 25 -3.12 5.93 3.50
N CYS A 26 -2.22 6.88 3.28
CA CYS A 26 -1.03 7.06 4.10
C CYS A 26 -1.00 8.44 4.77
N ASN A 27 -0.20 8.55 5.81
CA ASN A 27 0.22 9.80 6.44
C ASN A 27 1.72 9.69 6.73
N GLY A 28 2.39 10.78 7.12
CA GLY A 28 3.84 10.79 7.37
C GLY A 28 4.35 9.75 8.39
N GLY A 29 3.45 9.09 9.12
CA GLY A 29 3.75 7.95 9.99
C GLY A 29 3.50 6.59 9.33
N TRP A 30 4.42 5.65 9.58
CA TRP A 30 4.29 4.24 9.21
C TRP A 30 4.54 3.37 10.45
N GLY A 31 3.47 2.93 11.13
CA GLY A 31 3.63 2.15 12.36
C GLY A 31 2.37 1.65 13.09
N LYS A 32 1.16 1.91 12.58
CA LYS A 32 -0.10 1.43 13.19
C LYS A 32 -1.15 1.09 12.14
N GLY A 33 -1.96 0.06 12.38
CA GLY A 33 -3.07 -0.33 11.50
C GLY A 33 -2.60 -1.08 10.24
N PHE A 34 -3.24 -0.82 9.10
CA PHE A 34 -3.06 -1.60 7.88
C PHE A 34 -1.61 -1.67 7.36
N VAL A 35 -0.84 -0.59 7.54
CA VAL A 35 0.58 -0.55 7.16
C VAL A 35 1.42 -1.63 7.86
N MET A 36 1.02 -2.09 9.05
CA MET A 36 1.70 -3.21 9.74
C MET A 36 1.46 -4.53 9.02
N SER A 37 0.25 -4.78 8.53
CA SER A 37 -0.07 -5.98 7.73
C SER A 37 0.71 -5.99 6.42
N ILE A 38 0.86 -4.83 5.78
CA ILE A 38 1.72 -4.66 4.60
C ILE A 38 3.18 -5.01 4.94
N SER A 39 3.76 -4.36 5.96
CA SER A 39 5.17 -4.58 6.39
C SER A 39 5.48 -5.98 6.91
N LYS A 40 4.47 -6.70 7.40
CA LYS A 40 4.60 -8.10 7.80
C LYS A 40 4.79 -9.00 6.58
N ARG A 41 4.21 -8.62 5.44
CA ARG A 41 4.24 -9.42 4.21
C ARG A 41 5.33 -8.98 3.23
N TRP A 42 5.52 -7.68 3.04
CA TRP A 42 6.51 -7.10 2.15
C TRP A 42 7.22 -5.94 2.81
N LYS A 43 8.56 -5.95 2.81
CA LYS A 43 9.36 -4.83 3.33
C LYS A 43 9.44 -3.67 2.35
N LEU A 44 9.34 -3.93 1.05
CA LEU A 44 9.51 -2.94 0.00
C LEU A 44 8.58 -1.72 0.15
N PRO A 45 7.25 -1.86 0.36
CA PRO A 45 6.36 -0.70 0.47
C PRO A 45 6.73 0.26 1.61
N GLU A 46 7.10 -0.28 2.78
CA GLU A 46 7.56 0.53 3.91
C GLU A 46 8.86 1.26 3.58
N THR A 47 9.83 0.55 3.02
CA THR A 47 11.12 1.12 2.65
C THR A 47 10.96 2.26 1.64
N GLU A 48 10.19 2.05 0.59
CA GLU A 48 9.95 3.05 -0.45
C GLU A 48 9.14 4.23 0.06
N TYR A 49 8.13 3.99 0.91
CA TYR A 49 7.39 5.07 1.56
C TYR A 49 8.31 5.94 2.45
N ARG A 50 9.16 5.30 3.27
CA ARG A 50 10.10 6.01 4.16
C ARG A 50 11.11 6.82 3.35
N LYS A 51 11.67 6.26 2.27
CA LYS A 51 12.56 6.99 1.35
C LYS A 51 11.85 8.20 0.73
N TRP A 52 10.63 8.00 0.23
CA TRP A 52 9.85 9.08 -0.35
C TRP A 52 9.56 10.20 0.66
N TYR A 53 9.11 9.84 1.87
CA TYR A 53 8.88 10.78 2.97
C TYR A 53 10.13 11.56 3.38
N GLN A 54 11.30 10.90 3.41
CA GLN A 54 12.58 11.53 3.73
C GLN A 54 13.05 12.47 2.61
N SER A 55 12.87 12.08 1.35
CA SER A 55 13.32 12.88 0.20
C SER A 55 12.60 14.21 0.05
N LYS A 56 11.37 14.34 0.60
CA LYS A 56 10.45 15.47 0.39
C LYS A 56 10.15 15.80 -1.08
N ASN A 57 10.59 14.96 -2.02
CA ASN A 57 10.40 15.18 -3.44
C ASN A 57 8.96 14.84 -3.83
N LYS A 58 8.18 15.86 -4.21
CA LYS A 58 6.75 15.73 -4.57
C LYS A 58 5.94 15.02 -3.48
N PHE A 59 6.28 15.25 -2.21
CA PHE A 59 5.56 14.70 -1.06
C PHE A 59 4.35 15.59 -0.73
N ASP A 60 3.39 15.63 -1.65
CA ASP A 60 2.19 16.47 -1.56
C ASP A 60 0.93 15.61 -1.44
N LEU A 61 -0.17 16.22 -0.95
CA LEU A 61 -1.47 15.57 -0.91
C LEU A 61 -1.92 15.16 -2.32
N GLY A 62 -2.57 13.99 -2.41
CA GLY A 62 -3.01 13.41 -3.68
C GLY A 62 -1.91 12.69 -4.46
N ARG A 63 -0.67 12.63 -3.94
CA ARG A 63 0.42 11.85 -4.52
C ARG A 63 0.74 10.64 -3.65
N GLY A 64 1.33 9.62 -4.25
CA GLY A 64 1.79 8.42 -3.55
C GLY A 64 2.73 7.58 -4.42
N PRO A 65 3.71 6.89 -3.83
CA PRO A 65 4.60 6.00 -4.56
C PRO A 65 3.85 4.72 -4.92
N ILE A 66 4.12 4.20 -6.12
CA ILE A 66 3.65 2.88 -6.53
C ILE A 66 4.81 1.92 -6.34
N CYS A 67 4.59 0.87 -5.55
CA CYS A 67 5.56 -0.20 -5.36
C CYS A 67 5.09 -1.44 -6.11
N THR A 68 5.90 -1.92 -7.05
CA THR A 68 5.66 -3.19 -7.74
C THR A 68 6.52 -4.27 -7.12
N GLY A 69 5.93 -5.40 -6.76
CA GLY A 69 6.66 -6.56 -6.27
C GLY A 69 5.93 -7.83 -6.65
N ARG A 70 6.70 -8.88 -6.97
CA ARG A 70 6.17 -10.24 -6.99
C ARG A 70 6.43 -10.84 -5.61
N LYS A 71 5.53 -11.71 -5.16
CA LYS A 71 5.83 -12.58 -4.01
C LYS A 71 6.92 -13.57 -4.39
#